data_AF-A0AAD9ZE14-F1
#
_entry.id   AF-A0AAD9ZE14-F1
#
_cell.length_a   1.000
_cell.length_b   1.000
_cell.length_c   1.000
_cell.angle_alpha   90.00
_cell.angle_beta   90.00
_cell.angle_gamma   90.00
#
_symmetry.space_group_name_H-M   'P 1'
#
loop_
_entity.id
_entity.type
_entity.pdbx_description
1 polymer ?
#
loop_
_entity_poly.entity_id
_entity_poly.type
_entity_poly.pdbx_seq_one_letter_code
_entity_poly.pdbx_strand_id
1 'polypeptide(L)'
;MHVQALLLAATALVSQVYCQTLPGTQPSTNGNLPVAYGTTKVTPGIMLDIALTKMFPTISYTPTSTNQTYVVLLVDLSINAATINQSALVPDMQLPLAPGVNANRTTRLHYWQPGLTFTSNSTVVNTTTPIAFYNPPGPPAGDIAHTYTFYLFEQEATFMPPADNSILSQGMVNMGMNRMSFNVKNFVEGDGRWPIGCGELYHGAGYHGQCHGYQR
;
A
#
# COMPACT_ATOMS: atom_id res chain seq x y z
N MET A 1 -37.73 -40.03 35.05
CA MET A 1 -36.75 -38.93 35.11
C MET A 1 -36.01 -38.93 33.79
N HIS A 2 -36.23 -37.93 32.93
CA HIS A 2 -35.52 -37.77 31.66
C HIS A 2 -34.79 -36.44 31.72
N VAL A 3 -33.45 -36.49 31.72
CA VAL A 3 -32.61 -35.31 31.69
C VAL A 3 -32.29 -35.03 30.22
N GLN A 4 -32.89 -34.00 29.65
CA GLN A 4 -32.54 -33.48 28.33
C GLN A 4 -31.22 -32.72 28.45
N ALA A 5 -30.20 -33.20 27.74
CA ALA A 5 -28.93 -32.49 27.58
C ALA A 5 -29.10 -31.37 26.54
N LEU A 6 -28.92 -30.13 26.97
CA LEU A 6 -28.92 -28.95 26.10
C LEU A 6 -27.52 -28.77 25.52
N LEU A 7 -27.35 -29.07 24.23
CA LEU A 7 -26.09 -28.87 23.51
C LEU A 7 -26.04 -27.43 22.98
N LEU A 8 -25.30 -26.53 23.64
CA LEU A 8 -25.00 -25.21 23.09
C LEU A 8 -23.88 -25.34 22.05
N ALA A 9 -24.22 -25.20 20.77
CA ALA A 9 -23.24 -25.03 19.71
C ALA A 9 -22.73 -23.58 19.72
N ALA A 10 -21.50 -23.36 20.18
CA ALA A 10 -20.83 -22.07 20.05
C ALA A 10 -20.29 -21.92 18.62
N THR A 11 -20.98 -21.14 17.78
CA THR A 11 -20.46 -20.71 16.48
C THR A 11 -19.39 -19.64 16.69
N ALA A 12 -18.12 -20.03 16.55
CA ALA A 12 -17.02 -19.08 16.48
C ALA A 12 -17.17 -18.24 15.20
N LEU A 13 -17.63 -17.00 15.33
CA LEU A 13 -17.55 -15.99 14.27
C LEU A 13 -16.08 -15.63 14.10
N VAL A 14 -15.40 -16.33 13.19
CA VAL A 14 -14.07 -15.92 12.73
C VAL A 14 -14.30 -14.63 11.94
N SER A 15 -14.00 -13.49 12.57
CA SER A 15 -13.98 -12.20 11.88
C SER A 15 -12.98 -12.31 10.73
N GLN A 16 -13.47 -12.40 9.50
CA GLN A 16 -12.62 -12.24 8.34
C GLN A 16 -12.25 -10.77 8.31
N VAL A 17 -11.01 -10.46 8.72
CA VAL A 17 -10.43 -9.14 8.54
C VAL A 17 -10.23 -8.98 7.03
N TYR A 18 -11.25 -8.46 6.35
CA TYR A 18 -11.12 -7.99 4.98
C TYR A 18 -10.07 -6.88 5.01
N CYS A 19 -9.07 -6.97 4.14
CA CYS A 19 -8.13 -5.89 3.96
C CYS A 19 -8.90 -4.71 3.37
N GLN A 20 -9.28 -3.80 4.26
CA GLN A 20 -9.80 -2.49 3.89
C GLN A 20 -8.66 -1.50 4.04
N THR A 21 -8.45 -0.70 3.00
CA THR A 21 -7.69 0.55 3.13
C THR A 21 -8.22 1.32 4.33
N LEU A 22 -7.32 1.85 5.18
CA LEU A 22 -7.70 2.51 6.43
C LEU A 22 -8.88 3.49 6.26
N PRO A 23 -9.89 3.49 7.17
CA PRO A 23 -10.99 4.44 7.12
C PRO A 23 -10.52 5.89 6.99
N GLY A 24 -11.11 6.64 6.06
CA GLY A 24 -10.73 8.03 5.80
C GLY A 24 -9.59 8.21 4.79
N THR A 25 -8.96 7.13 4.33
CA THR A 25 -8.03 7.20 3.19
C THR A 25 -8.77 7.07 1.87
N GLN A 26 -8.24 7.73 0.84
CA GLN A 26 -8.69 7.59 -0.53
C GLN A 26 -7.46 7.33 -1.42
N PRO A 27 -7.51 6.34 -2.31
CA PRO A 27 -8.69 5.53 -2.64
C PRO A 27 -8.95 4.38 -1.67
N SER A 28 -10.22 3.94 -1.57
CA SER A 28 -10.62 2.83 -0.71
C SER A 28 -11.08 1.56 -1.43
N THR A 29 -10.73 0.39 -0.90
CA THR A 29 -11.19 -0.91 -1.42
C THR A 29 -11.38 -1.93 -0.31
N ASN A 30 -12.24 -2.93 -0.55
CA ASN A 30 -12.45 -4.10 0.30
C ASN A 30 -11.74 -5.35 -0.24
N GLY A 31 -11.07 -5.24 -1.39
CA GLY A 31 -10.33 -6.33 -2.00
C GLY A 31 -9.04 -6.62 -1.21
N ASN A 32 -8.80 -7.90 -0.92
CA ASN A 32 -7.54 -8.30 -0.31
C ASN A 32 -6.46 -8.50 -1.38
N LEU A 33 -5.30 -7.87 -1.19
CA LEU A 33 -4.07 -8.16 -1.92
C LEU A 33 -3.11 -8.91 -1.00
N PRO A 34 -3.00 -10.24 -1.13
CA PRO A 34 -1.99 -11.02 -0.41
C PRO A 34 -0.57 -10.51 -0.70
N VAL A 35 0.12 -10.09 0.35
CA VAL A 35 1.54 -9.69 0.33
C VAL A 35 2.29 -10.48 1.39
N ALA A 36 3.53 -10.89 1.13
CA ALA A 36 4.38 -11.55 2.12
C ALA A 36 5.85 -11.16 2.00
N TYR A 37 6.51 -10.95 3.15
CA TYR A 37 7.95 -10.81 3.24
C TYR A 37 8.56 -12.14 3.70
N GLY A 38 9.12 -12.90 2.76
CA GLY A 38 9.54 -14.28 3.02
C GLY A 38 8.34 -15.15 3.40
N THR A 39 8.38 -15.74 4.60
CA THR A 39 7.29 -16.56 5.15
C THR A 39 6.23 -15.75 5.91
N THR A 40 6.48 -14.46 6.14
CA THR A 40 5.60 -13.60 6.95
C THR A 40 4.54 -12.95 6.06
N LYS A 41 3.29 -13.39 6.22
CA LYS A 41 2.14 -12.79 5.52
C LYS A 41 1.80 -11.43 6.13
N VAL A 42 1.55 -10.46 5.25
CA VAL A 42 1.01 -9.16 5.63
C VAL A 42 -0.48 -9.30 5.91
N THR A 43 -0.91 -8.84 7.08
CA THR A 43 -2.31 -8.72 7.46
C THR A 43 -2.58 -7.29 7.91
N PRO A 44 -3.79 -6.73 7.71
CA PRO A 44 -4.11 -5.38 8.17
C PRO A 44 -3.70 -5.16 9.62
N GLY A 45 -3.01 -4.06 9.90
CA GLY A 45 -2.56 -3.73 11.26
C GLY A 45 -1.25 -4.37 11.70
N ILE A 46 -0.62 -5.25 10.91
CA ILE A 46 0.60 -5.94 11.34
C ILE A 46 1.78 -4.96 11.46
N MET A 47 2.47 -5.00 12.60
CA MET A 47 3.77 -4.37 12.77
C MET A 47 4.86 -5.32 12.26
N LEU A 48 5.62 -4.90 11.26
CA LEU A 48 6.76 -5.65 10.74
C LEU A 48 8.08 -5.02 11.20
N ASP A 49 9.09 -5.86 11.34
CA ASP A 49 10.46 -5.39 11.53
C ASP A 49 11.00 -4.85 10.20
N ILE A 50 11.60 -3.66 10.23
CA ILE A 50 12.22 -3.02 9.07
C ILE A 50 13.28 -3.91 8.40
N ALA A 51 13.92 -4.81 9.15
CA ALA A 51 14.90 -5.75 8.63
C ALA A 51 14.27 -6.76 7.65
N LEU A 52 13.00 -7.14 7.86
CA LEU A 52 12.27 -8.05 6.97
C LEU A 52 11.86 -7.38 5.66
N THR A 53 11.72 -6.06 5.66
CA THR A 53 11.19 -5.29 4.52
C THR A 53 12.28 -4.67 3.67
N LYS A 54 13.54 -5.07 3.86
CA LYS A 54 14.66 -4.64 3.00
C LYS A 54 14.51 -5.07 1.54
N MET A 55 13.85 -6.21 1.30
CA MET A 55 13.63 -6.77 -0.04
C MET A 55 12.16 -6.63 -0.42
N PHE A 56 11.90 -6.44 -1.72
CA PHE A 56 10.53 -6.38 -2.24
C PHE A 56 9.76 -7.67 -1.86
N PRO A 57 8.50 -7.56 -1.37
CA PRO A 57 7.74 -8.73 -0.96
C PRO A 57 7.24 -9.54 -2.16
N THR A 58 6.79 -10.76 -1.89
CA THR A 58 5.95 -11.48 -2.84
C THR A 58 4.54 -10.89 -2.79
N ILE A 59 3.96 -10.68 -3.97
CA ILE A 59 2.56 -10.26 -4.13
C ILE A 59 1.84 -11.38 -4.86
N SER A 60 0.68 -11.78 -4.36
CA SER A 60 -0.13 -12.80 -4.98
C SER A 60 -1.53 -12.30 -5.30
N TYR A 61 -2.00 -12.55 -6.51
CA TYR A 61 -3.32 -12.17 -6.97
C TYR A 61 -3.83 -13.16 -8.01
N THR A 62 -5.12 -13.49 -7.95
CA THR A 62 -5.77 -14.38 -8.92
C THR A 62 -6.55 -13.53 -9.92
N PRO A 63 -6.04 -13.36 -11.15
CA PRO A 63 -6.67 -12.51 -12.13
C PRO A 63 -7.96 -13.14 -12.67
N THR A 64 -8.93 -12.29 -13.02
CA THR A 64 -10.18 -12.69 -13.69
C THR A 64 -9.97 -12.99 -15.18
N SER A 65 -8.87 -12.51 -15.76
CA SER A 65 -8.48 -12.70 -17.16
C SER A 65 -6.96 -12.84 -17.29
N THR A 66 -6.50 -13.76 -18.13
CA THR A 66 -5.06 -14.01 -18.36
C THR A 66 -4.35 -12.94 -19.19
N ASN A 67 -5.12 -12.08 -19.88
CA ASN A 67 -4.58 -10.98 -20.69
C ASN A 67 -4.62 -9.63 -19.95
N GLN A 68 -5.08 -9.62 -18.70
CA GLN A 68 -5.15 -8.39 -17.91
C GLN A 68 -3.77 -8.03 -17.37
N THR A 69 -3.39 -6.76 -17.54
CA THR A 69 -2.21 -6.19 -16.87
C THR A 69 -2.64 -5.38 -15.65
N TYR A 70 -1.71 -5.17 -14.73
CA TYR A 70 -1.99 -4.52 -13.45
C TYR A 70 -0.92 -3.50 -13.10
N VAL A 71 -1.32 -2.52 -12.29
CA VAL A 71 -0.41 -1.57 -11.63
C VAL A 71 -0.38 -1.88 -10.14
N VAL A 72 0.82 -1.94 -9.56
CA VAL A 72 1.01 -1.95 -8.11
C VAL A 72 1.69 -0.67 -7.66
N LEU A 73 1.12 -0.06 -6.62
CA LEU A 73 1.71 1.03 -5.86
C LEU A 73 2.02 0.56 -4.44
N LEU A 74 3.11 1.05 -3.85
CA LEU A 74 3.34 1.04 -2.41
C LEU A 74 3.49 2.47 -1.93
N VAL A 75 2.70 2.87 -0.93
CA VAL A 75 2.66 4.25 -0.44
C VAL A 75 2.74 4.26 1.08
N ASP A 76 3.65 5.07 1.62
CA ASP A 76 3.65 5.45 3.03
C ASP A 76 2.66 6.59 3.22
N LEU A 77 1.70 6.45 4.14
CA LEU A 77 0.63 7.41 4.36
C LEU A 77 0.82 8.26 5.62
N SER A 78 1.96 8.11 6.30
CA SER A 78 2.19 8.65 7.64
C SER A 78 3.36 9.63 7.71
N ILE A 79 3.84 10.13 6.57
CA ILE A 79 4.95 11.09 6.54
C ILE A 79 4.53 12.37 7.27
N ASN A 80 5.35 12.82 8.23
CA ASN A 80 5.13 14.08 8.90
C ASN A 80 5.16 15.26 7.90
N ALA A 81 4.02 15.92 7.68
CA ALA A 81 3.93 17.00 6.70
C ALA A 81 4.86 18.19 7.04
N ALA A 82 5.20 18.39 8.31
CA ALA A 82 6.11 19.45 8.74
C ALA A 82 7.58 19.22 8.35
N THR A 83 7.96 17.98 7.99
CA THR A 83 9.34 17.68 7.55
C THR A 83 9.53 17.89 6.05
N ILE A 84 8.47 18.22 5.33
CA ILE A 84 8.49 18.40 3.89
C ILE A 84 9.01 19.79 3.53
N ASN A 85 10.20 19.84 2.94
CA ASN A 85 10.68 21.04 2.27
C ASN A 85 9.90 21.25 0.96
N GLN A 86 8.86 22.07 1.00
CA GLN A 86 7.96 22.33 -0.13
C GLN A 86 8.69 22.93 -1.34
N SER A 87 9.73 23.75 -1.12
CA SER A 87 10.54 24.31 -2.20
C SER A 87 11.38 23.26 -2.95
N ALA A 88 11.53 22.06 -2.37
CA ALA A 88 12.21 20.92 -2.99
C ALA A 88 11.23 19.92 -3.63
N LEU A 89 9.92 20.19 -3.59
CA LEU A 89 8.92 19.40 -4.31
C LEU A 89 8.87 19.85 -5.77
N VAL A 90 8.50 18.92 -6.65
CA VAL A 90 8.19 19.23 -8.04
C VAL A 90 6.93 20.11 -8.12
N PRO A 91 6.82 21.06 -9.07
CA PRO A 91 5.73 22.05 -9.12
C PRO A 91 4.32 21.48 -8.95
N ASP A 92 4.01 20.35 -9.59
CA ASP A 92 2.68 19.72 -9.54
C ASP A 92 2.36 19.04 -8.21
N MET A 93 3.34 18.95 -7.30
CA MET A 93 3.20 18.36 -5.96
C MET A 93 3.31 19.40 -4.84
N GLN A 94 3.41 20.69 -5.18
CA GLN A 94 3.76 21.71 -4.20
C GLN A 94 2.63 22.00 -3.21
N LEU A 95 1.36 22.18 -3.62
CA LEU A 95 0.24 22.42 -2.69
C LEU A 95 -1.18 22.18 -3.30
N PRO A 96 -2.19 21.85 -2.46
CA PRO A 96 -2.04 21.34 -1.10
C PRO A 96 -1.39 19.95 -1.11
N LEU A 97 -0.63 19.62 -0.06
CA LEU A 97 -0.03 18.29 0.06
C LEU A 97 -1.13 17.21 0.03
N ALA A 98 -0.81 16.06 -0.56
CA ALA A 98 -1.69 14.91 -0.55
C ALA A 98 -1.97 14.50 0.90
N PRO A 99 -3.23 14.32 1.31
CA PRO A 99 -3.57 13.97 2.68
C PRO A 99 -3.13 12.53 3.01
N GLY A 100 -2.50 12.36 4.18
CA GLY A 100 -2.16 11.05 4.77
C GLY A 100 -3.24 10.50 5.71
N VAL A 101 -2.91 9.45 6.48
CA VAL A 101 -3.85 8.75 7.38
C VAL A 101 -4.28 9.54 8.62
N ASN A 102 -3.54 10.59 9.00
CA ASN A 102 -3.79 11.40 10.19
C ASN A 102 -3.60 12.89 9.91
N ALA A 103 -4.09 13.74 10.83
CA ALA A 103 -3.80 15.17 10.79
C ALA A 103 -2.29 15.43 10.74
N ASN A 104 -1.88 16.42 9.95
CA ASN A 104 -0.47 16.77 9.71
C ASN A 104 0.36 15.64 9.09
N ARG A 105 -0.27 14.63 8.47
CA ARG A 105 0.42 13.61 7.68
C ARG A 105 0.19 13.79 6.19
N THR A 106 1.21 13.42 5.42
CA THR A 106 1.18 13.33 3.97
C THR A 106 1.72 11.96 3.53
N THR A 107 1.84 11.76 2.23
CA THR A 107 2.18 10.49 1.63
C THR A 107 3.59 10.47 1.06
N ARG A 108 4.12 9.27 0.81
CA ARG A 108 5.34 9.07 0.01
C ARG A 108 5.23 7.81 -0.82
N LEU A 109 5.58 7.91 -2.10
CA LEU A 109 5.67 6.76 -2.99
C LEU A 109 6.91 5.92 -2.65
N HIS A 110 6.71 4.63 -2.40
CA HIS A 110 7.78 3.66 -2.15
C HIS A 110 7.98 2.72 -3.35
N TYR A 111 6.95 2.45 -4.14
CA TYR A 111 7.03 1.61 -5.32
C TYR A 111 5.94 1.96 -6.32
N TRP A 112 6.27 1.92 -7.61
CA TRP A 112 5.30 2.04 -8.70
C TRP A 112 5.71 1.14 -9.86
N GLN A 113 4.91 0.11 -10.12
CA GLN A 113 5.15 -0.86 -11.18
C GLN A 113 3.89 -1.07 -12.02
N PRO A 114 3.89 -0.62 -13.28
CA PRO A 114 2.88 -1.01 -14.26
C PRO A 114 3.25 -2.34 -14.94
N GLY A 115 2.38 -2.84 -15.81
CA GLY A 115 2.62 -3.99 -16.69
C GLY A 115 2.83 -5.28 -15.92
N LEU A 116 2.21 -5.42 -14.74
CA LEU A 116 2.24 -6.68 -14.02
C LEU A 116 1.25 -7.65 -14.65
N THR A 117 1.67 -8.90 -14.77
CA THR A 117 0.77 -10.02 -15.06
C THR A 117 0.88 -11.02 -13.90
N PHE A 118 -0.15 -11.85 -13.73
CA PHE A 118 -0.14 -12.89 -12.71
C PHE A 118 -0.28 -14.25 -13.39
N THR A 119 0.58 -15.18 -13.01
CA THR A 119 0.47 -16.57 -13.47
C THR A 119 -0.78 -17.25 -12.89
N SER A 120 -1.13 -18.42 -13.41
CA SER A 120 -2.21 -19.27 -12.85
C SER A 120 -1.96 -19.68 -11.39
N ASN A 121 -0.71 -19.62 -10.92
CA ASN A 121 -0.34 -19.87 -9.52
C ASN A 121 -0.30 -18.56 -8.69
N SER A 122 -0.98 -17.51 -9.17
CA SER A 122 -1.08 -16.20 -8.54
C SER A 122 0.26 -15.50 -8.29
N THR A 123 1.35 -15.94 -8.95
CA THR A 123 2.67 -15.33 -8.79
C THR A 123 2.83 -14.16 -9.75
N VAL A 124 3.36 -13.04 -9.27
CA VAL A 124 3.60 -11.84 -10.08
C VAL A 124 4.68 -12.10 -11.12
N VAL A 125 4.45 -11.62 -12.34
CA VAL A 125 5.42 -11.59 -13.43
C VAL A 125 5.54 -10.14 -13.90
N ASN A 126 6.74 -9.59 -13.78
CA ASN A 126 7.04 -8.23 -14.21
C ASN A 126 7.35 -8.24 -15.70
N THR A 127 6.55 -7.55 -16.50
CA THR A 127 6.80 -7.43 -17.94
C THR A 127 7.43 -6.09 -18.33
N THR A 128 7.60 -5.17 -17.36
CA THR A 128 8.16 -3.83 -17.57
C THR A 128 9.09 -3.41 -16.42
N THR A 129 9.87 -2.33 -16.62
CA THR A 129 10.69 -1.73 -15.56
C THR A 129 9.82 -0.87 -14.63
N PRO A 130 10.01 -0.91 -13.30
CA PRO A 130 9.27 -0.04 -12.39
C PRO A 130 9.52 1.44 -12.69
N ILE A 131 8.47 2.26 -12.59
CA ILE A 131 8.56 3.72 -12.68
C ILE A 131 9.26 4.28 -11.44
N ALA A 132 8.93 3.74 -10.28
CA ALA A 132 9.63 4.01 -9.02
C ALA A 132 10.09 2.68 -8.42
N PHE A 133 11.41 2.45 -8.44
CA PHE A 133 12.00 1.28 -7.80
C PHE A 133 11.64 1.21 -6.32
N TYR A 134 11.53 -0.02 -5.82
CA TYR A 134 11.18 -0.28 -4.43
C TYR A 134 12.16 0.42 -3.50
N ASN A 135 11.62 1.30 -2.66
CA ASN A 135 12.32 1.82 -1.51
C ASN A 135 11.75 1.15 -0.25
N PRO A 136 12.58 0.47 0.57
CA PRO A 136 12.07 -0.19 1.75
C PRO A 136 11.48 0.81 2.75
N PRO A 137 10.50 0.37 3.58
CA PRO A 137 10.07 1.08 4.76
C PRO A 137 11.24 1.54 5.63
N GLY A 138 11.15 2.76 6.15
CA GLY A 138 12.22 3.40 6.91
C GLY A 138 11.70 4.62 7.66
N PRO A 139 10.71 4.45 8.55
CA PRO A 139 10.18 5.56 9.34
C PRO A 139 11.32 6.23 10.13
N PRO A 140 11.34 7.57 10.25
CA PRO A 140 12.32 8.26 11.07
C PRO A 140 12.27 7.83 12.53
N ALA A 141 13.43 7.75 13.18
CA ALA A 141 13.51 7.51 14.63
C ALA A 141 12.79 8.61 15.41
N GLY A 142 11.93 8.21 16.35
CA GLY A 142 11.14 9.14 17.17
C GLY A 142 9.83 9.62 16.50
N ASP A 143 9.50 9.16 15.29
CA ASP A 143 8.16 9.33 14.72
C ASP A 143 7.23 8.18 15.13
N ILE A 144 5.94 8.31 14.79
CA ILE A 144 4.94 7.26 14.97
C ILE A 144 5.24 6.05 14.10
N ALA A 145 4.49 4.97 14.29
CA ALA A 145 4.46 3.91 13.29
C ALA A 145 3.89 4.44 11.96
N HIS A 146 4.61 4.27 10.87
CA HIS A 146 4.18 4.60 9.53
C HIS A 146 3.32 3.49 8.93
N THR A 147 2.26 3.88 8.22
CA THR A 147 1.33 2.99 7.53
C THR A 147 1.76 2.88 6.07
N TYR A 148 2.14 1.68 5.64
CA TYR A 148 2.52 1.38 4.27
C TYR A 148 1.42 0.54 3.63
N THR A 149 0.87 1.05 2.52
CA THR A 149 -0.26 0.43 1.84
C THR A 149 0.12 0.07 0.42
N PHE A 150 -0.01 -1.22 0.09
CA PHE A 150 -0.02 -1.71 -1.28
C PHE A 150 -1.40 -1.48 -1.89
N TYR A 151 -1.43 -0.95 -3.11
CA TYR A 151 -2.63 -0.82 -3.92
C TYR A 151 -2.44 -1.59 -5.23
N LEU A 152 -3.43 -2.39 -5.61
CA LEU A 152 -3.51 -3.07 -6.91
C LEU A 152 -4.62 -2.43 -7.75
N PHE A 153 -4.31 -2.15 -9.00
CA PHE A 153 -5.24 -1.62 -10.01
C PHE A 153 -5.21 -2.50 -11.25
N GLU A 154 -6.36 -2.67 -11.92
CA GLU A 154 -6.38 -3.12 -13.31
C GLU A 154 -5.76 -2.02 -14.17
N GLN A 155 -4.81 -2.39 -15.02
CA GLN A 155 -4.20 -1.47 -15.97
C GLN A 155 -4.99 -1.48 -17.29
N GLU A 156 -5.42 -0.31 -17.73
CA GLU A 156 -6.06 -0.17 -19.03
C GLU A 156 -5.11 -0.45 -20.20
N ALA A 157 -5.67 -0.92 -21.32
CA ALA A 157 -4.88 -1.13 -22.54
C ALA A 157 -4.27 0.19 -23.07
N THR A 158 -4.94 1.31 -22.80
CA THR A 158 -4.47 2.67 -23.12
C THR A 158 -3.72 3.32 -21.96
N PHE A 159 -3.44 2.60 -20.87
CA PHE A 159 -2.60 3.11 -19.80
C PHE A 159 -1.25 3.48 -20.38
N MET A 160 -1.03 4.78 -20.49
CA MET A 160 0.30 5.30 -20.69
C MET A 160 0.80 5.64 -19.30
N PRO A 161 1.87 4.99 -18.80
CA PRO A 161 2.62 5.64 -17.74
C PRO A 161 2.94 7.05 -18.25
N PRO A 162 2.79 8.11 -17.45
CA PRO A 162 2.85 9.49 -17.94
C PRO A 162 3.97 9.61 -18.98
N ALA A 163 3.59 9.85 -20.25
CA ALA A 163 4.42 9.53 -21.42
C ALA A 163 5.70 10.37 -21.53
N ASP A 164 5.95 11.19 -20.52
CA ASP A 164 7.02 12.13 -20.50
C ASP A 164 8.09 11.60 -19.56
N ASN A 165 9.32 11.92 -19.93
CA ASN A 165 10.38 12.11 -18.98
C ASN A 165 9.94 12.97 -17.78
N SER A 166 8.73 13.55 -17.68
CA SER A 166 8.17 14.21 -16.50
C SER A 166 8.26 13.40 -15.21
N ILE A 167 7.93 12.10 -15.12
CA ILE A 167 8.11 11.36 -13.85
C ILE A 167 9.61 11.08 -13.57
N LEU A 168 10.40 10.86 -14.63
CA LEU A 168 11.86 10.69 -14.56
C LEU A 168 12.61 12.01 -14.27
N SER A 169 12.06 13.15 -14.71
CA SER A 169 12.61 14.52 -14.62
C SER A 169 12.09 15.23 -13.39
N GLN A 170 10.89 14.85 -12.94
CA GLN A 170 10.44 14.94 -11.56
C GLN A 170 11.25 14.01 -10.67
N GLY A 171 12.16 13.17 -11.20
CA GLY A 171 13.13 12.41 -10.41
C GLY A 171 12.54 11.39 -9.45
N MET A 172 11.35 10.84 -9.74
CA MET A 172 10.70 9.82 -8.90
C MET A 172 11.49 8.51 -8.85
N VAL A 173 12.41 8.27 -9.78
CA VAL A 173 13.36 7.14 -9.69
C VAL A 173 14.27 7.25 -8.46
N ASN A 174 14.59 8.47 -8.01
CA ASN A 174 15.43 8.72 -6.85
C ASN A 174 14.62 8.62 -5.56
N MET A 175 15.26 8.24 -4.45
CA MET A 175 14.63 8.08 -3.13
C MET A 175 14.32 9.43 -2.42
N GLY A 176 14.35 10.55 -3.14
CA GLY A 176 14.32 11.91 -2.60
C GLY A 176 12.93 12.54 -2.46
N MET A 177 12.90 13.87 -2.29
CA MET A 177 11.69 14.69 -2.06
C MET A 177 10.63 14.55 -3.15
N ASN A 178 11.05 14.17 -4.34
CA ASN A 178 10.22 13.92 -5.51
C ASN A 178 9.18 12.81 -5.36
N ARG A 179 9.31 11.96 -4.33
CA ARG A 179 8.32 10.92 -4.02
C ARG A 179 7.33 11.36 -2.93
N MET A 180 7.55 12.51 -2.30
CA MET A 180 6.71 13.02 -1.21
C MET A 180 5.43 13.63 -1.76
N SER A 181 4.34 13.58 -0.99
CA SER A 181 3.03 14.09 -1.38
C SER A 181 2.42 13.39 -2.61
N PHE A 182 2.76 12.10 -2.81
CA PHE A 182 2.17 11.31 -3.89
C PHE A 182 0.67 11.11 -3.69
N ASN A 183 -0.15 11.69 -4.57
CA ASN A 183 -1.59 11.66 -4.45
C ASN A 183 -2.19 10.46 -5.20
N VAL A 184 -2.48 9.38 -4.45
CA VAL A 184 -3.09 8.16 -5.00
C VAL A 184 -4.50 8.42 -5.54
N LYS A 185 -5.23 9.39 -4.98
CA LYS A 185 -6.57 9.77 -5.48
C LYS A 185 -6.47 10.41 -6.87
N ASN A 186 -5.51 11.31 -7.09
CA ASN A 186 -5.28 11.89 -8.41
C ASN A 186 -4.86 10.84 -9.44
N PHE A 187 -4.06 9.84 -9.02
CA PHE A 187 -3.74 8.68 -9.86
C PHE A 187 -5.01 7.93 -10.30
N VAL A 188 -5.92 7.64 -9.36
CA VAL A 188 -7.20 6.98 -9.61
C VAL A 188 -8.14 7.80 -10.49
N GLU A 189 -8.23 9.11 -10.26
CA GLU A 189 -9.12 9.99 -11.02
C GLU A 189 -8.60 10.28 -12.43
N GLY A 190 -7.28 10.26 -12.63
CA GLY A 190 -6.66 10.39 -13.94
C GLY A 190 -6.76 9.12 -14.80
N ASP A 191 -6.74 7.94 -14.17
CA ASP A 191 -6.84 6.64 -14.86
C ASP A 191 -8.30 6.10 -14.92
N GLY A 192 -9.21 6.71 -14.15
CA GLY A 192 -10.63 6.38 -14.14
C GLY A 192 -11.01 5.11 -13.37
N ARG A 193 -10.13 4.54 -12.53
CA ARG A 193 -10.40 3.30 -11.79
C ARG A 193 -9.90 3.27 -10.34
N TRP A 194 -10.76 2.76 -9.48
CA TRP A 194 -10.51 2.49 -8.07
C TRP A 194 -9.68 1.20 -7.86
N PRO A 195 -8.92 1.07 -6.76
CA PRO A 195 -8.10 -0.11 -6.49
C PRO A 195 -8.99 -1.35 -6.32
N ILE A 196 -8.56 -2.46 -6.93
CA ILE A 196 -9.25 -3.75 -6.84
C ILE A 196 -8.77 -4.59 -5.65
N GLY A 197 -7.67 -4.19 -5.02
CA GLY A 197 -7.21 -4.79 -3.78
C GLY A 197 -6.14 -3.96 -3.08
N CYS A 198 -5.99 -4.20 -1.78
CA CYS A 198 -4.95 -3.59 -0.96
C CYS A 198 -4.31 -4.56 0.02
N GLY A 199 -3.07 -4.26 0.44
CA GLY A 199 -2.35 -4.96 1.50
C GLY A 199 -1.68 -3.94 2.41
N GLU A 200 -1.94 -3.97 3.71
CA GLU A 200 -1.51 -2.93 4.64
C GLU A 200 -0.59 -3.47 5.73
N LEU A 201 0.48 -2.72 6.01
CA LEU A 201 1.44 -3.03 7.07
C LEU A 201 1.92 -1.75 7.76
N TYR A 202 2.46 -1.91 8.97
CA TYR A 202 2.96 -0.84 9.79
C TYR A 202 4.44 -1.06 10.14
N HIS A 203 5.21 0.02 10.23
CA HIS A 203 6.56 0.00 10.82
C HIS A 203 6.77 1.18 11.76
N GLY A 204 7.43 0.99 12.89
CA GLY A 204 7.90 2.07 13.75
C GLY A 204 9.39 1.94 14.03
N ALA A 205 10.14 3.04 13.97
CA ALA A 205 11.53 3.03 14.39
C ALA A 205 11.59 2.98 15.93
N GLY A 206 12.02 1.84 16.49
CA GLY A 206 12.18 1.65 17.93
C GLY A 206 11.00 1.03 18.68
N TYR A 207 9.95 0.58 17.98
CA TYR A 207 8.84 -0.17 18.61
C TYR A 207 9.08 -1.68 18.52
N HIS A 208 9.77 -2.24 19.52
CA HIS A 208 9.75 -3.68 19.78
C HIS A 208 8.45 -4.04 20.50
N GLY A 209 7.45 -4.45 19.72
CA GLY A 209 6.31 -5.25 20.14
C GLY A 209 5.49 -4.76 21.33
N GLN A 210 4.33 -4.16 21.07
CA GLN A 210 3.09 -4.41 21.82
C GLN A 210 1.88 -3.84 21.08
N CYS A 211 0.99 -4.72 20.63
CA CYS A 211 -0.27 -4.36 20.01
C CYS A 211 -1.23 -3.82 21.09
N HIS A 212 -1.31 -2.51 21.26
CA HIS A 212 -2.50 -1.91 21.84
C HIS A 212 -3.54 -1.82 20.74
N GLY A 213 -4.46 -2.79 20.73
CA GLY A 213 -5.61 -2.77 19.85
C GLY A 213 -6.38 -1.47 20.03
N TYR A 214 -6.55 -0.72 18.94
CA TYR A 214 -7.56 0.31 18.88
C TYR A 214 -8.93 -0.39 18.85
N GLN A 215 -9.51 -0.56 20.03
CA GLN A 215 -10.94 -0.85 20.16
C GLN A 215 -11.70 0.42 19.77
N ARG A 216 -12.68 0.28 18.89
CA ARG A 216 -13.92 1.04 19.03
C ARG A 216 -14.89 0.17 19.81
#